data_AF-A0A7L3MFA4-F1
#
_entry.id   AF-A0A7L3MFA4-F1
#
_cell.length_a   1.000
_cell.length_b   1.000
_cell.length_c   1.000
_cell.angle_alpha   90.00
_cell.angle_beta   90.00
_cell.angle_gamma   90.00
#
_symmetry.space_group_name_H-M   'P 1'
#
loop_
_entity.id
_entity.type
_entity.pdbx_description
1 polymer ?
#
loop_
_entity_poly.entity_id
_entity_poly.type
_entity_poly.pdbx_seq_one_letter_code
_entity_poly.pdbx_strand_id
1 'polypeptide(L)'
;AYFLSLSSEMQSSSAALRTNVFLPTDEHLCQIRFHYWVSHMSGTLMVGLQKHSEDTVTNIWQVPGELRNQWNVNTITINSTEKYEVIFLGMVETQRQGQSVAIDDITFSEGC
;
A
#
# COMPACT_ATOMS: atom_id res chain seq x y z
N ALA A 1 20.52 1.42 -3.47
CA ALA A 1 19.19 1.18 -2.88
C ALA A 1 18.16 1.36 -3.99
N TYR A 2 17.13 0.52 -4.02
CA TYR A 2 16.10 0.50 -5.06
C TYR A 2 14.73 0.56 -4.37
N PHE A 3 13.75 1.20 -5.01
CA PHE A 3 12.37 1.28 -4.55
C PHE A 3 11.43 1.08 -5.76
N LEU A 4 10.15 0.83 -5.49
CA LEU A 4 9.11 0.80 -6.52
C LEU A 4 8.41 2.15 -6.60
N SER A 5 8.13 2.64 -7.82
CA SER A 5 7.47 3.93 -8.02
C SER A 5 6.46 3.93 -9.16
N LEU A 6 5.42 4.72 -9.00
CA LEU A 6 4.46 5.14 -10.02
C LEU A 6 4.60 6.65 -10.21
N SER A 7 4.77 7.11 -11.46
CA SER A 7 4.88 8.54 -11.78
C SER A 7 3.87 9.00 -12.82
N SER A 8 3.55 10.30 -12.82
CA SER A 8 2.65 10.92 -13.79
C SER A 8 3.15 10.85 -15.24
N GLU A 9 4.45 10.59 -15.47
CA GLU A 9 4.98 10.39 -16.82
C GLU A 9 4.67 9.01 -17.40
N MET A 10 4.21 8.07 -16.57
CA MET A 10 3.83 6.74 -17.02
C MET A 10 2.48 6.75 -17.75
N GLN A 11 2.26 5.78 -18.63
CA GLN A 11 1.02 5.68 -19.40
C GLN A 11 -0.21 5.32 -18.54
N SER A 12 0.01 4.65 -17.40
CA SER A 12 -1.05 4.35 -16.43
C SER A 12 -1.05 5.36 -15.29
N SER A 13 -2.23 5.85 -14.93
CA SER A 13 -2.46 6.70 -13.75
C SER A 13 -2.55 5.92 -12.44
N SER A 14 -2.58 4.58 -12.51
CA SER A 14 -2.70 3.72 -11.33
C SER A 14 -1.89 2.44 -11.47
N ALA A 15 -1.48 1.90 -10.34
CA ALA A 15 -0.78 0.62 -10.26
C ALA A 15 -1.12 -0.08 -8.95
N ALA A 16 -1.20 -1.40 -8.98
CA ALA A 16 -1.44 -2.23 -7.81
C ALA A 16 -0.27 -3.20 -7.59
N LEU A 17 0.25 -3.23 -6.37
CA LEU A 17 1.21 -4.22 -5.89
C LEU A 17 0.48 -5.15 -4.91
N ARG A 18 0.41 -6.44 -5.24
CA ARG A 18 -0.27 -7.45 -4.41
C ARG A 18 0.76 -8.33 -3.72
N THR A 19 0.50 -8.68 -2.47
CA THR A 19 1.27 -9.70 -1.76
C THR A 19 0.92 -11.10 -2.25
N ASN A 20 1.64 -12.11 -1.78
CA ASN A 20 1.11 -13.47 -1.79
C ASN A 20 -0.11 -13.58 -0.84
N VAL A 21 -0.82 -14.70 -0.93
CA VAL A 21 -1.91 -15.05 -0.03
C VAL A 21 -1.35 -15.42 1.36
N PHE A 22 -1.81 -14.72 2.39
CA PHE A 22 -1.56 -15.03 3.79
C PHE A 22 -2.62 -16.00 4.34
N LEU A 23 -2.23 -16.78 5.35
CA LEU A 23 -3.14 -17.62 6.13
C LEU A 23 -3.91 -16.79 7.17
N PRO A 24 -4.99 -17.32 7.77
CA PRO A 24 -5.63 -16.66 8.91
C PRO A 24 -4.62 -16.33 10.00
N THR A 25 -4.78 -15.16 10.62
CA THR A 25 -3.92 -14.72 11.73
C THR A 25 -4.19 -15.56 12.97
N ASP A 26 -3.15 -15.92 13.71
CA ASP A 26 -3.25 -16.66 14.97
C ASP A 26 -3.21 -15.72 16.20
N GLU A 27 -2.67 -16.16 17.33
CA GLU A 27 -2.49 -15.30 18.51
C GLU A 27 -1.57 -14.10 18.24
N HIS A 28 -0.71 -14.19 17.22
CA HIS A 28 0.14 -13.11 16.74
C HIS A 28 -0.53 -12.46 15.53
N LEU A 29 -1.06 -11.24 15.72
CA LEU A 29 -1.62 -10.46 14.62
C LEU A 29 -0.55 -10.19 13.54
N CYS A 30 -0.95 -10.26 12.26
CA CYS A 30 -0.07 -9.89 11.16
C CYS A 30 0.18 -8.38 11.17
N GLN A 31 1.44 -7.99 11.22
CA GLN A 31 1.88 -6.60 11.13
C GLN A 31 2.68 -6.41 9.85
N ILE A 32 2.28 -5.41 9.06
CA ILE A 32 2.96 -5.07 7.82
C ILE A 32 3.49 -3.66 7.93
N ARG A 33 4.82 -3.52 7.90
CA ARG A 33 5.51 -2.24 7.97
C ARG A 33 6.10 -1.91 6.60
N PHE A 34 5.88 -0.69 6.14
CA PHE A 34 6.37 -0.23 4.83
C PHE A 34 6.81 1.23 4.89
N HIS A 35 7.78 1.59 4.06
CA HIS A 35 8.15 2.97 3.80
C HIS A 35 7.42 3.46 2.57
N TYR A 36 6.94 4.70 2.60
CA TYR A 36 6.26 5.31 1.47
C TYR A 36 6.67 6.76 1.30
N TRP A 37 6.61 7.23 0.06
CA TRP A 37 6.81 8.62 -0.32
C TRP A 37 5.71 9.02 -1.30
N VAL A 38 5.12 10.18 -1.10
CA VAL A 38 4.12 10.73 -2.00
C VAL A 38 4.44 12.19 -2.26
N SER A 39 4.49 12.56 -3.54
CA SER A 39 4.69 13.95 -3.95
C SER A 39 3.55 14.84 -3.47
N HIS A 40 3.85 16.09 -3.14
CA HIS A 40 2.94 17.13 -2.59
C HIS A 40 1.63 17.40 -3.35
N MET A 41 1.41 16.80 -4.53
CA MET A 41 0.55 17.35 -5.59
C MET A 41 -0.65 16.51 -6.02
N SER A 42 -1.20 15.64 -5.16
CA SER A 42 -2.37 14.75 -5.38
C SER A 42 -2.04 13.27 -5.64
N GLY A 43 -0.79 12.82 -5.40
CA GLY A 43 -0.52 11.39 -5.36
C GLY A 43 -1.31 10.72 -4.23
N THR A 44 -1.81 9.50 -4.45
CA THR A 44 -2.51 8.73 -3.42
C THR A 44 -1.91 7.34 -3.30
N LEU A 45 -1.67 6.90 -2.07
CA LEU A 45 -1.36 5.51 -1.74
C LEU A 45 -2.44 4.98 -0.80
N MET A 46 -3.03 3.84 -1.16
CA MET A 46 -3.98 3.11 -0.34
C MET A 46 -3.50 1.68 -0.12
N VAL A 47 -3.91 1.09 1.01
CA VAL A 47 -3.74 -0.32 1.30
C VAL A 47 -5.13 -0.94 1.42
N GLY A 48 -5.38 -1.89 0.53
CA GLY A 48 -6.57 -2.73 0.53
C GLY A 48 -6.30 -4.09 1.17
N LEU A 49 -7.31 -4.64 1.81
CA LEU A 49 -7.38 -6.02 2.27
C LEU A 49 -8.43 -6.75 1.43
N GLN A 50 -8.03 -7.86 0.81
CA GLN A 50 -8.97 -8.76 0.12
C GLN A 50 -8.97 -10.10 0.84
N LYS A 51 -10.10 -10.46 1.43
CA LYS A 51 -10.28 -11.77 2.05
C LYS A 51 -10.78 -12.79 1.03
N HIS A 52 -10.44 -14.06 1.19
CA HIS A 52 -10.74 -15.11 0.21
C HIS A 52 -12.25 -15.35 0.01
N SER A 53 -13.07 -15.13 1.04
CA SER A 53 -14.54 -15.24 0.93
C SER A 53 -15.20 -14.01 0.33
N GLU A 54 -14.45 -12.92 0.14
CA GLU A 54 -14.94 -11.63 -0.33
C GLU A 54 -14.42 -11.33 -1.74
N ASP A 55 -15.31 -10.98 -2.67
CA ASP A 55 -14.92 -10.49 -3.99
C ASP A 55 -14.49 -9.01 -3.98
N THR A 56 -14.56 -8.36 -2.82
CA THR A 56 -14.32 -6.92 -2.66
C THR A 56 -13.02 -6.64 -1.92
N VAL A 57 -12.32 -5.58 -2.34
CA VAL A 57 -11.15 -5.04 -1.64
C VAL A 57 -11.62 -3.99 -0.63
N THR A 58 -11.36 -4.22 0.65
CA THR A 58 -11.67 -3.27 1.72
C THR A 58 -10.48 -2.33 1.94
N ASN A 59 -10.69 -1.01 1.86
CA ASN A 59 -9.65 -0.03 2.20
C ASN A 59 -9.38 -0.05 3.71
N ILE A 60 -8.17 -0.43 4.11
CA ILE A 60 -7.75 -0.51 5.53
C ILE A 60 -6.79 0.61 5.93
N TRP A 61 -6.18 1.29 4.96
CA TRP A 61 -5.35 2.46 5.21
C TRP A 61 -5.23 3.30 3.95
N GLN A 62 -5.19 4.62 4.11
CA GLN A 62 -4.82 5.54 3.04
C GLN A 62 -3.85 6.58 3.58
N VAL A 63 -3.04 7.13 2.68
CA VAL A 63 -2.11 8.20 3.03
C VAL A 63 -2.86 9.41 3.63
N PRO A 64 -2.38 9.99 4.74
CA PRO A 64 -2.98 11.19 5.31
C PRO A 64 -2.84 12.40 4.38
N GLY A 65 -3.79 13.35 4.45
CA GLY A 65 -3.82 14.52 3.57
C GLY A 65 -2.65 15.50 3.74
N GLU A 66 -1.96 15.50 4.89
CA GLU A 66 -0.76 16.32 5.11
C GLU A 66 0.51 15.61 4.62
N LEU A 67 0.84 15.80 3.35
CA LEU A 67 2.05 15.23 2.75
C LEU A 67 3.21 16.21 2.82
N ARG A 68 4.28 15.80 3.50
CA ARG A 68 5.60 16.44 3.42
C ARG A 68 6.41 15.61 2.44
N ASN A 69 7.09 16.21 1.46
CA ASN A 69 7.94 15.54 0.46
C ASN A 69 9.12 14.78 1.11
N GLN A 70 8.83 13.74 1.88
CA GLN A 70 9.75 12.99 2.72
C GLN A 70 9.29 11.53 2.78
N TRP A 71 10.24 10.63 3.05
CA TRP A 71 9.90 9.24 3.35
C TRP A 71 9.18 9.15 4.68
N ASN A 72 8.08 8.41 4.71
CA ASN A 72 7.30 8.14 5.90
C ASN A 72 7.22 6.63 6.11
N VAL A 73 6.89 6.24 7.33
CA VAL A 73 6.72 4.84 7.73
C VAL A 73 5.30 4.66 8.21
N ASN A 74 4.68 3.56 7.82
CA ASN A 74 3.43 3.11 8.42
C ASN A 74 3.51 1.62 8.75
N THR A 75 2.80 1.23 9.80
CA THR A 75 2.60 -0.16 10.17
C THR A 75 1.09 -0.40 10.27
N ILE A 76 0.57 -1.32 9.47
CA ILE A 76 -0.80 -1.80 9.58
C ILE A 76 -0.82 -3.10 10.38
N THR A 77 -1.88 -3.29 11.17
CA THR A 77 -2.14 -4.55 11.86
C THR A 77 -3.40 -5.17 11.27
N ILE A 78 -3.30 -6.43 10.88
CA ILE A 78 -4.40 -7.20 10.29
C ILE A 78 -4.78 -8.30 11.26
N ASN A 79 -6.09 -8.48 11.43
CA ASN A 79 -6.67 -9.61 12.14
C ASN A 79 -7.71 -10.23 11.20
N SER A 80 -7.45 -11.44 10.71
CA SER A 80 -8.31 -12.13 9.76
C SER A 80 -8.49 -13.59 10.15
N THR A 81 -9.75 -14.03 10.19
CA THR A 81 -10.12 -15.43 10.45
C THR A 81 -10.07 -16.32 9.21
N GLU A 82 -9.70 -15.76 8.06
CA GLU A 82 -9.63 -16.43 6.77
C GLU A 82 -8.38 -15.99 5.99
N LYS A 83 -8.06 -16.69 4.89
CA LYS A 83 -6.96 -16.32 4.01
C LYS A 83 -7.20 -14.94 3.39
N TYR A 84 -6.14 -14.16 3.20
CA TYR A 84 -6.25 -12.81 2.67
C TYR A 84 -5.02 -12.40 1.85
N GLU A 85 -5.19 -11.38 1.01
CA GLU A 85 -4.13 -10.68 0.30
C GLU A 85 -4.14 -9.20 0.69
N VAL A 86 -2.97 -8.57 0.64
CA VAL A 86 -2.82 -7.13 0.86
C VAL A 86 -2.41 -6.47 -0.45
N ILE A 87 -3.07 -5.35 -0.76
CA ILE A 87 -2.97 -4.67 -2.04
C ILE A 87 -2.56 -3.22 -1.80
N PHE A 88 -1.35 -2.86 -2.20
CA PHE A 88 -0.91 -1.47 -2.22
C PHE A 88 -1.33 -0.84 -3.55
N LEU A 89 -2.24 0.13 -3.51
CA LEU A 89 -2.77 0.80 -4.68
C LEU A 89 -2.23 2.24 -4.74
N GLY A 90 -1.41 2.50 -5.76
CA GLY A 90 -0.91 3.84 -6.08
C GLY A 90 -1.74 4.50 -7.17
N MET A 91 -2.01 5.79 -7.02
CA MET A 91 -2.68 6.62 -8.04
C MET A 91 -1.99 7.98 -8.18
N VAL A 92 -1.89 8.45 -9.42
CA VAL A 92 -1.37 9.77 -9.82
C VAL A 92 -2.31 10.40 -10.84
N GLU A 93 -2.46 11.72 -10.81
CA GLU A 93 -3.16 12.51 -11.82
C GLU A 93 -2.21 12.81 -13.00
N THR A 94 -2.43 12.15 -14.14
CA THR A 94 -1.57 12.29 -15.33
C THR A 94 -1.54 13.68 -15.98
N GLN A 95 -2.51 14.55 -15.65
CA GLN A 95 -2.54 15.93 -16.14
C GLN A 95 -1.57 16.87 -15.41
N ARG A 96 -0.99 16.43 -14.27
CA ARG A 96 -0.04 17.21 -13.48
C ARG A 96 1.31 16.51 -13.50
N GLN A 97 2.31 17.18 -14.06
CA GLN A 97 3.68 16.67 -14.11
C GLN A 97 4.34 16.65 -12.73
N GLY A 98 5.33 15.77 -12.55
CA GLY A 98 6.13 15.67 -11.33
C GLY A 98 5.41 15.00 -10.16
N GLN A 99 4.28 14.32 -10.39
CA GLN A 99 3.65 13.52 -9.36
C GLN A 99 4.27 12.14 -9.32
N SER A 100 4.53 11.65 -8.12
CA SER A 100 4.97 10.27 -7.92
C SER A 100 4.53 9.71 -6.57
N VAL A 101 4.33 8.40 -6.56
CA VAL A 101 4.13 7.58 -5.37
C VAL A 101 5.22 6.53 -5.38
N ALA A 102 5.91 6.36 -4.26
CA ALA A 102 6.92 5.33 -4.10
C ALA A 102 6.72 4.53 -2.82
N ILE A 103 7.11 3.26 -2.87
CA ILE A 103 7.08 2.32 -1.75
C ILE A 103 8.38 1.55 -1.69
N ASP A 104 8.85 1.28 -0.47
CA ASP A 104 10.09 0.55 -0.22
C ASP A 104 10.03 -0.24 1.10
N ASP A 105 10.94 -1.19 1.25
CA ASP A 105 11.20 -1.92 2.51
C ASP A 105 9.92 -2.47 3.19
N ILE A 106 9.06 -3.13 2.41
CA ILE A 106 7.86 -3.81 2.92
C ILE A 106 8.30 -5.03 3.71
N THR A 107 7.90 -5.10 4.97
CA THR A 107 8.26 -6.16 5.92
C THR A 107 7.00 -6.69 6.61
N PHE A 108 7.02 -7.99 6.91
CA PHE A 108 5.92 -8.74 7.50
C PHE A 108 6.39 -9.32 8.84
N SER A 109 5.56 -9.25 9.88
CA SER A 109 5.83 -9.95 11.15
C SER A 109 5.59 -11.46 11.01
N GLU A 110 6.01 -12.23 12.03
CA GLU A 110 5.77 -13.68 12.10
C GLU A 110 4.28 -14.06 12.15
N GLY A 111 3.39 -13.11 12.47
CA GLY A 111 1.93 -13.31 12.43
C GLY A 111 1.34 -13.28 11.02
N CYS A 112 2.18 -13.02 10.01
CA CYS A 112 1.90 -13.17 8.59
C CYS A 112 2.63 -14.44 8.08
#